data_AF-A0AAW4EY16-F1
#
_entry.id   AF-A0AAW4EY16-F1
#
_cell.length_a   1.000
_cell.length_b   1.000
_cell.length_c   1.000
_cell.angle_alpha   90.00
_cell.angle_beta   90.00
_cell.angle_gamma   90.00
#
_symmetry.space_group_name_H-M   'P 1'
#
loop_
_entity.id
_entity.type
_entity.pdbx_description
1 polymer ?
#
loop_
_entity_poly.entity_id
_entity_poly.type
_entity_poly.pdbx_seq_one_letter_code
_entity_poly.pdbx_strand_id
1 'polypeptide(L)'
;MKRTWIVASGFAVAVLLALAAISPPAQASGTHFSFYSDEQTDGFHFLLEIQGRSDDGYIHVVWTGKADGAPERNPYYVEMNRREKRLYVRPRKRDGQPWFELDVIGDRGTLLFQGRRIHGTADWEIR
;
A
#
# COMPACT_ATOMS: atom_id res chain seq x y z
N MET A 1 47.43 -42.08 -39.45
CA MET A 1 46.49 -40.95 -39.38
C MET A 1 45.22 -41.39 -38.66
N LYS A 2 44.84 -40.73 -37.55
CA LYS A 2 43.48 -40.33 -37.15
C LYS A 2 43.50 -39.95 -35.65
N ARG A 3 43.60 -38.65 -35.38
CA ARG A 3 43.28 -38.03 -34.08
C ARG A 3 41.77 -37.80 -34.07
N THR A 4 41.05 -38.46 -33.17
CA THR A 4 39.65 -38.14 -32.87
C THR A 4 39.63 -37.10 -31.75
N TRP A 5 39.07 -35.94 -32.07
CA TRP A 5 38.93 -34.81 -31.17
C TRP A 5 37.76 -35.04 -30.21
N ILE A 6 38.02 -34.84 -28.92
CA ILE A 6 36.98 -34.62 -27.91
C ILE A 6 36.46 -33.20 -28.15
N VAL A 7 35.18 -33.04 -28.44
CA VAL A 7 34.54 -31.71 -28.50
C VAL A 7 33.31 -31.69 -27.60
N ALA A 8 33.54 -31.07 -26.44
CA ALA A 8 32.65 -30.13 -25.75
C ALA A 8 31.25 -30.61 -25.31
N SER A 9 31.22 -31.47 -24.28
CA SER A 9 30.10 -31.52 -23.34
C SER A 9 30.20 -30.34 -22.37
N GLY A 10 29.77 -29.14 -22.76
CA GLY A 10 29.91 -27.96 -21.89
C GLY A 10 28.90 -26.83 -22.07
N PHE A 11 28.17 -26.77 -23.19
CA PHE A 11 27.32 -25.61 -23.50
C PHE A 11 25.83 -25.80 -23.18
N ALA A 12 25.35 -27.02 -22.93
CA ALA A 12 23.92 -27.28 -22.78
C ALA A 12 23.35 -26.92 -21.39
N VAL A 13 24.17 -26.90 -20.33
CA VAL A 13 23.69 -26.67 -18.95
C VAL A 13 23.57 -25.18 -18.63
N ALA A 14 24.40 -24.32 -19.24
CA ALA A 14 24.42 -22.89 -18.95
C ALA A 14 23.16 -22.15 -19.45
N VAL A 15 22.54 -22.62 -20.54
CA VAL A 15 21.36 -21.95 -21.14
C VAL A 15 20.08 -22.19 -20.32
N LEU A 16 19.93 -23.36 -19.69
CA LEU A 16 18.75 -23.70 -18.88
C LEU A 16 18.70 -22.94 -17.55
N LEU A 17 19.85 -22.65 -16.94
CA LEU A 17 19.93 -21.83 -15.72
C LEU A 17 19.69 -20.33 -16.00
N ALA A 18 20.07 -19.85 -17.19
CA ALA A 18 19.81 -18.48 -17.59
C ALA A 18 18.32 -18.19 -17.83
N LEU A 19 17.54 -19.16 -18.31
CA LEU A 19 16.10 -18.99 -18.54
C LEU A 19 15.27 -18.96 -17.25
N ALA A 20 15.68 -19.68 -16.20
CA ALA A 20 14.98 -19.67 -14.90
C ALA A 20 15.16 -18.36 -14.12
N ALA A 21 16.22 -17.59 -14.41
CA ALA A 21 16.45 -16.27 -13.83
C ALA A 21 15.57 -15.16 -14.45
N ILE A 22 14.91 -15.43 -15.57
CA ILE A 22 13.95 -14.53 -16.22
C ILE A 22 12.54 -14.89 -15.75
N SER A 23 12.34 -15.00 -14.44
CA SER A 23 11.00 -14.78 -13.92
C SER A 23 10.72 -13.29 -14.13
N PRO A 24 9.68 -12.87 -14.88
CA PRO A 24 9.28 -11.47 -14.87
C PRO A 24 9.08 -11.08 -13.39
N PRO A 25 9.41 -9.84 -12.99
CA PRO A 25 9.10 -9.40 -11.64
C PRO A 25 7.63 -9.73 -11.41
N ALA A 26 7.32 -10.55 -10.41
CA ALA A 26 5.97 -10.91 -10.06
C ALA A 26 5.15 -9.62 -10.11
N GLN A 27 4.29 -9.55 -11.13
CA GLN A 27 3.58 -8.34 -11.50
C GLN A 27 2.62 -8.12 -10.35
N ALA A 28 3.05 -7.34 -9.36
CA ALA A 28 2.23 -6.96 -8.22
C ALA A 28 1.21 -5.99 -8.79
N SER A 29 0.13 -6.59 -9.23
CA SER A 29 -0.95 -6.00 -9.96
C SER A 29 -1.85 -5.41 -8.87
N GLY A 30 -1.46 -4.30 -8.25
CA GLY A 30 -2.15 -3.79 -7.06
C GLY A 30 -1.97 -2.30 -6.94
N THR A 31 -2.82 -1.58 -7.65
CA THR A 31 -2.69 -0.14 -7.89
C THR A 31 -3.51 0.71 -6.94
N HIS A 32 -4.40 0.10 -6.13
CA HIS A 32 -5.37 0.85 -5.34
C HIS A 32 -5.55 0.25 -3.94
N PHE A 33 -5.60 1.10 -2.93
CA PHE A 33 -6.00 0.75 -1.57
C PHE A 33 -7.07 1.74 -1.14
N SER A 34 -8.11 1.24 -0.49
CA SER A 34 -9.18 2.08 0.04
C SER A 34 -9.52 1.70 1.48
N PHE A 35 -9.84 2.70 2.31
CA PHE A 35 -10.40 2.49 3.63
C PHE A 35 -11.66 3.34 3.80
N TYR A 36 -12.70 2.73 4.34
CA TYR A 36 -13.99 3.36 4.61
C TYR A 36 -14.33 3.19 6.09
N SER A 37 -14.62 4.29 6.79
CA SER A 37 -15.13 4.21 8.16
C SER A 37 -16.52 3.59 8.20
N ASP A 38 -16.81 2.84 9.26
CA ASP A 38 -18.17 2.41 9.58
C ASP A 38 -19.08 3.64 9.79
N GLU A 39 -20.36 3.50 9.48
CA GLU A 39 -21.36 4.57 9.63
C GLU A 39 -21.41 5.06 11.08
N GLN A 40 -21.26 6.38 11.27
CA GLN A 40 -21.36 7.02 12.57
C GLN A 40 -22.72 7.66 12.75
N THR A 41 -23.23 7.68 13.98
CA THR A 41 -24.57 8.22 14.30
C THR A 41 -24.72 9.71 14.04
N ASP A 42 -23.61 10.45 13.95
CA ASP A 42 -23.56 11.87 13.64
C ASP A 42 -23.37 12.18 12.15
N GLY A 43 -23.45 11.16 11.28
CA GLY A 43 -23.28 11.29 9.83
C GLY A 43 -21.83 11.49 9.39
N PHE A 44 -20.87 11.23 10.29
CA PHE A 44 -19.46 11.25 9.94
C PHE A 44 -19.11 10.05 9.06
N HIS A 45 -18.51 10.34 7.90
CA HIS A 45 -17.92 9.35 7.00
C HIS A 45 -16.49 9.74 6.69
N PHE A 46 -15.59 8.77 6.59
CA PHE A 46 -14.19 8.95 6.21
C PHE A 46 -13.81 7.94 5.14
N LEU A 47 -13.23 8.43 4.05
CA LEU A 47 -12.68 7.67 2.95
C LEU A 47 -11.22 8.03 2.76
N LEU A 48 -10.36 7.01 2.74
CA LEU A 48 -8.95 7.10 2.36
C LEU A 48 -8.72 6.33 1.07
N GLU A 49 -8.10 6.96 0.08
CA GLU A 49 -7.63 6.27 -1.13
C GLU A 49 -6.14 6.50 -1.34
N ILE A 50 -5.39 5.41 -1.58
CA ILE A 50 -3.96 5.44 -1.89
C ILE A 50 -3.76 4.71 -3.22
N GLN A 51 -3.12 5.39 -4.16
CA GLN A 51 -2.76 4.83 -5.46
C GLN A 51 -1.26 4.49 -5.52
N GLY A 52 -0.90 3.39 -6.18
CA GLY A 52 0.50 2.96 -6.34
C GLY A 52 1.06 2.10 -5.19
N ARG A 53 2.35 1.75 -5.31
CA ARG A 53 3.04 0.78 -4.42
C ARG A 53 3.55 1.41 -3.13
N SER A 54 3.89 2.69 -3.18
CA SER A 54 4.47 3.46 -2.08
C SER A 54 4.29 4.92 -2.45
N ASP A 55 3.17 5.54 -2.04
CA ASP A 55 2.98 6.96 -2.27
C ASP A 55 3.56 7.72 -1.09
N ASP A 56 4.73 8.31 -1.31
CA ASP A 56 5.43 9.19 -0.36
C ASP A 56 4.72 10.54 -0.15
N GLY A 57 3.44 10.67 -0.53
CA GLY A 57 2.69 11.87 -0.13
C GLY A 57 1.49 12.30 -0.95
N TYR A 58 0.71 11.39 -1.56
CA TYR A 58 -0.65 11.75 -1.95
C TYR A 58 -1.67 10.79 -1.35
N ILE A 59 -2.33 11.29 -0.32
CA ILE A 59 -3.49 10.65 0.27
C ILE A 59 -4.69 11.48 -0.15
N HIS A 60 -5.60 10.89 -0.92
CA HIS A 60 -6.89 11.51 -1.13
C HIS A 60 -7.79 11.14 0.06
N VAL A 61 -8.22 12.17 0.80
CA VAL A 61 -9.09 12.00 1.96
C VAL A 61 -10.36 12.79 1.71
N VAL A 62 -11.49 12.12 1.82
CA VAL A 62 -12.80 12.77 1.83
C VAL A 62 -13.48 12.41 3.14
N TRP A 63 -14.03 13.40 3.83
CA TRP A 63 -14.91 13.15 4.97
C TRP A 63 -16.12 14.08 4.94
N THR A 64 -17.23 13.60 5.50
CA THR A 64 -18.44 14.39 5.73
C THR A 64 -18.50 14.81 7.19
N GLY A 65 -18.61 16.11 7.46
CA GLY A 65 -18.67 16.66 8.82
C GLY A 65 -17.90 17.98 8.93
N LYS A 66 -18.25 18.81 9.94
CA LYS A 66 -17.52 20.04 10.27
C LYS A 66 -16.13 19.70 10.82
N ALA A 67 -15.19 19.35 9.95
CA ALA A 67 -13.79 19.59 10.28
C ALA A 67 -13.45 20.94 9.65
N ASP A 68 -13.49 21.99 10.48
CA ASP A 68 -13.05 23.30 10.06
C ASP A 68 -11.60 23.18 9.52
N GLY A 69 -11.41 23.49 8.24
CA GLY A 69 -10.09 23.58 7.62
C GLY A 69 -9.38 22.24 7.40
N ALA A 70 -9.91 21.41 6.50
CA ALA A 70 -9.11 20.35 5.88
C ALA A 70 -7.79 20.97 5.38
N PRO A 71 -6.64 20.59 5.94
CA PRO A 71 -5.39 21.28 5.64
C PRO A 71 -4.96 21.02 4.20
N GLU A 72 -4.50 22.07 3.51
CA GLU A 72 -4.15 22.04 2.07
C GLU A 72 -3.06 20.99 1.77
N ARG A 73 -2.21 20.69 2.76
CA ARG A 73 -1.25 19.58 2.69
C ARG A 73 -0.69 19.20 4.06
N ASN A 74 -1.22 18.13 4.66
CA ASN A 74 -0.55 17.49 5.79
C ASN A 74 0.37 16.37 5.28
N PRO A 75 1.69 16.43 5.52
CA PRO A 75 2.58 15.35 5.13
C PRO A 75 2.34 14.17 6.08
N TYR A 76 1.74 13.11 5.56
CA TYR A 76 1.59 11.85 6.26
C TYR A 76 2.83 10.96 6.03
N TYR A 77 3.17 10.18 7.05
CA TYR A 77 3.98 8.99 6.92
C TYR A 77 3.03 7.83 6.62
N VAL A 78 3.37 7.04 5.60
CA VAL A 78 2.59 5.88 5.16
C VAL A 78 3.53 4.68 5.12
N GLU A 79 3.22 3.65 5.89
CA GLU A 79 3.86 2.34 5.79
C GLU A 79 2.81 1.34 5.33
N MET A 80 2.98 0.79 4.13
CA MET A 80 2.05 -0.17 3.54
C MET A 80 2.77 -1.48 3.19
N ASN A 81 2.32 -2.58 3.78
CA ASN A 81 2.71 -3.93 3.42
C ASN A 81 1.48 -4.70 2.93
N ARG A 82 1.28 -4.70 1.61
CA ARG A 82 0.15 -5.41 0.98
C ARG A 82 0.20 -6.92 1.16
N ARG A 83 1.40 -7.52 1.24
CA ARG A 83 1.56 -8.97 1.42
C ARG A 83 1.03 -9.43 2.78
N GLU A 84 1.27 -8.62 3.80
CA GLU A 84 0.80 -8.88 5.17
C GLU A 84 -0.56 -8.22 5.46
N LYS A 85 -1.14 -7.50 4.48
CA LYS A 85 -2.33 -6.66 4.65
C LYS A 85 -2.19 -5.72 5.86
N ARG A 86 -1.13 -4.91 5.87
CA ARG A 86 -0.86 -3.92 6.93
C ARG A 86 -0.69 -2.53 6.36
N LEU A 87 -1.36 -1.56 6.96
CA LEU A 87 -1.22 -0.14 6.61
C LEU A 87 -1.16 0.67 7.90
N TYR A 88 -0.16 1.53 7.98
CA TYR A 88 -0.01 2.53 9.03
C TYR A 88 0.06 3.90 8.38
N VAL A 89 -0.83 4.81 8.78
CA VAL A 89 -0.81 6.21 8.38
C VAL A 89 -0.70 7.07 9.62
N ARG A 90 0.29 7.97 9.64
CA ARG A 90 0.56 8.87 10.77
C ARG A 90 0.91 10.27 10.29
N PRO A 91 0.47 11.33 10.98
CA PRO A 91 0.91 12.67 10.64
C PRO A 91 2.40 12.83 10.97
N ARG A 92 3.21 13.39 10.06
CA ARG A 92 4.64 13.65 10.35
C ARG A 92 4.84 14.80 11.34
N LYS A 93 3.86 15.70 11.46
CA LYS A 93 3.85 16.83 12.40
C LYS A 93 2.44 17.00 12.99
N ARG A 94 2.37 17.43 14.25
CA ARG A 94 1.12 17.80 14.94
C ARG A 94 1.17 19.29 15.26
N ASP A 95 0.78 20.11 14.30
CA ASP A 95 0.90 21.58 14.34
C ASP A 95 -0.43 22.29 14.62
N GLY A 96 -1.41 21.57 15.17
CA GLY A 96 -2.73 22.09 15.51
C GLY A 96 -3.76 22.00 14.38
N GLN A 97 -3.36 21.58 13.17
CA GLN A 97 -4.29 21.29 12.07
C GLN A 97 -5.02 19.95 12.29
N PRO A 98 -6.21 19.74 11.71
CA PRO A 98 -6.88 18.45 11.72
C PRO A 98 -5.98 17.32 11.20
N TRP A 99 -5.86 16.25 11.98
CA TRP A 99 -5.06 15.07 11.64
C TRP A 99 -5.84 13.79 11.88
N PHE A 100 -5.40 12.73 11.22
CA PHE A 100 -5.86 11.39 11.51
C PHE A 100 -4.69 10.39 11.63
N GLU A 101 -4.93 9.31 12.36
CA GLU A 101 -4.07 8.13 12.32
C GLU A 101 -4.91 6.96 11.83
N LEU A 102 -4.32 6.09 11.02
CA LEU A 102 -5.00 4.88 10.56
C LEU A 102 -4.10 3.68 10.77
N ASP A 103 -4.66 2.65 11.41
CA ASP A 103 -4.07 1.33 11.54
C ASP A 103 -4.96 0.31 10.86
N VAL A 104 -4.43 -0.44 9.91
CA VAL A 104 -5.14 -1.51 9.22
C VAL A 104 -4.38 -2.80 9.36
N ILE A 105 -5.08 -3.86 9.75
CA ILE A 105 -4.56 -5.22 9.82
C ILE A 105 -5.61 -6.15 9.20
N GLY A 106 -5.23 -6.86 8.14
CA GLY A 106 -6.21 -7.59 7.34
C GLY A 106 -7.20 -6.61 6.70
N ASP A 107 -8.47 -6.97 6.67
CA ASP A 107 -9.51 -6.19 5.98
C ASP A 107 -10.24 -5.19 6.91
N ARG A 108 -9.71 -4.96 8.12
CA ARG A 108 -10.28 -4.03 9.10
C ARG A 108 -9.22 -3.05 9.61
N GLY A 109 -9.69 -1.87 9.99
CA GLY A 109 -8.82 -0.83 10.54
C GLY A 109 -9.46 0.00 11.63
N THR A 110 -8.61 0.77 12.28
CA THR A 110 -8.96 1.75 13.30
C THR A 110 -8.43 3.11 12.89
N LEU A 111 -9.36 4.03 12.66
CA LEU A 111 -9.15 5.44 12.41
C LEU A 111 -9.20 6.20 13.75
N LEU A 112 -8.19 7.03 14.01
CA LEU A 112 -8.24 8.04 15.05
C LEU A 112 -8.33 9.41 14.37
N PHE A 113 -9.48 10.06 14.42
CA PHE A 113 -9.70 11.37 13.80
C PHE A 113 -10.08 12.38 14.89
N GLN A 114 -9.27 13.42 15.11
CA GLN A 114 -9.51 14.44 16.14
C GLN A 114 -9.87 13.88 17.53
N GLY A 115 -9.21 12.79 17.95
CA GLY A 115 -9.47 12.13 19.24
C GLY A 115 -10.64 11.13 19.24
N ARG A 116 -11.41 11.03 18.15
CA ARG A 116 -12.45 10.00 17.98
C ARG A 116 -11.83 8.73 17.40
N ARG A 117 -12.05 7.59 18.06
CA ARG A 117 -11.68 6.28 17.54
C ARG A 117 -12.86 5.67 16.78
N ILE A 118 -12.64 5.34 15.51
CA ILE A 118 -13.65 4.87 14.57
C ILE A 118 -13.10 3.62 13.88
N HIS A 119 -13.93 2.59 13.73
CA HIS A 119 -13.54 1.40 12.98
C HIS A 119 -13.95 1.52 11.51
N GLY A 120 -13.36 0.69 10.66
CA GLY A 120 -13.70 0.67 9.26
C GLY A 120 -13.15 -0.55 8.54
N THR A 121 -13.49 -0.62 7.25
CA THR A 121 -13.13 -1.72 6.36
C THR A 121 -12.09 -1.25 5.37
N ALA A 122 -11.12 -2.13 5.09
CA ALA A 122 -10.09 -1.89 4.10
C ALA A 122 -10.28 -2.80 2.89
N ASP A 123 -10.14 -2.21 1.71
CA ASP A 123 -10.01 -2.91 0.44
C ASP A 123 -8.56 -2.78 -0.04
N TRP A 124 -7.95 -3.92 -0.29
CA TRP A 124 -6.54 -4.04 -0.65
C TRP A 124 -6.30 -4.15 -2.15
N GLU A 125 -7.34 -3.99 -2.98
CA GLU A 125 -7.39 -4.29 -4.42
C GLU A 125 -6.02 -4.55 -5.07
N ILE A 126 -5.78 -5.84 -5.32
CA ILE A 126 -4.64 -6.35 -6.08
C ILE A 126 -5.22 -6.89 -7.41
N ARG A 127 -5.44 -6.02 -8.41
CA ARG A 127 -5.71 -6.39 -9.81
C ARG A 127 -4.49 -6.67 -10.63
#